data_AF-A0A835G042-F1
#
_entry.id   AF-A0A835G042-F1
#
_cell.length_a   1.000
_cell.length_b   1.000
_cell.length_c   1.000
_cell.angle_alpha   90.00
_cell.angle_beta   90.00
_cell.angle_gamma   90.00
#
_symmetry.space_group_name_H-M   'P 1'
#
loop_
_entity.id
_entity.type
_entity.pdbx_description
1 polymer ?
#
loop_
_entity_poly.entity_id
_entity_poly.type
_entity_poly.pdbx_seq_one_letter_code
_entity_poly.pdbx_strand_id
1 'polypeptide(L)'
;MSFSLTWKGWILSWDRNDFHTFLYDPWTREEIGLPRFTHDLPRVFDCALSDKPTNPGRIVVILHPDEPYFWYCRIGGMSEWIKYDYDVGMDPADPKGLTWKKRVLHFLRSCNGKFYFPIASVKHGIIEFNPNPVIRIVTMHGFRGGYSGMPRGFRARSCNFELDGEPYKFYVFYEGKLNITSIALYKVDLVQQRFVEVDRIGDQALLWSSYSGGCCPATKFELESSCVYWTRRDDGSMHIFNIAEGTHRVCYQPSQDLPKLSSEAFWLLPSNQNV
;
A
#
# COMPACT_ATOMS: atom_id res chain seq x y z
N MET A 1 -18.95 13.58 -0.21
CA MET A 1 -18.30 12.45 -0.88
C MET A 1 -16.93 12.21 -0.25
N SER A 2 -16.69 10.98 0.20
CA SER A 2 -15.37 10.51 0.65
C SER A 2 -14.84 9.53 -0.39
N PHE A 3 -13.51 9.43 -0.52
CA PHE A 3 -12.91 8.50 -1.46
C PHE A 3 -11.60 7.91 -0.94
N SER A 4 -11.21 6.78 -1.53
CA SER A 4 -9.94 6.12 -1.29
C SER A 4 -9.37 5.55 -2.57
N LEU A 5 -8.05 5.63 -2.73
CA LEU A 5 -7.35 5.12 -3.91
C LEU A 5 -6.99 3.66 -3.70
N THR A 6 -7.15 2.87 -4.75
CA THR A 6 -6.67 1.49 -4.77
C THR A 6 -5.41 1.41 -5.62
N TRP A 7 -4.45 0.59 -5.21
CA TRP A 7 -3.27 0.28 -6.01
C TRP A 7 -3.54 -0.73 -7.14
N LYS A 8 -4.80 -0.79 -7.60
CA LYS A 8 -5.27 -1.50 -8.79
C LYS A 8 -5.82 -0.52 -9.84
N GLY A 9 -5.68 0.78 -9.61
CA GLY A 9 -6.08 1.85 -10.54
C GLY A 9 -7.54 2.28 -10.46
N TRP A 10 -8.25 1.87 -9.41
CA TRP A 10 -9.65 2.23 -9.17
C TRP A 10 -9.76 3.12 -7.93
N ILE A 11 -10.80 3.96 -7.91
CA ILE A 11 -11.15 4.83 -6.79
C ILE A 11 -12.40 4.27 -6.14
N LEU A 12 -12.34 3.97 -4.84
CA LEU A 12 -13.52 3.66 -4.05
C LEU A 12 -14.17 4.96 -3.61
N SER A 13 -15.41 5.19 -4.03
CA SER A 13 -16.18 6.38 -3.74
C SER A 13 -17.37 6.05 -2.84
N TRP A 14 -17.67 6.96 -1.91
CA TRP A 14 -18.83 6.89 -1.02
C TRP A 14 -19.53 8.24 -0.94
N ASP A 15 -20.84 8.23 -1.16
CA ASP A 15 -21.72 9.37 -0.91
C ASP A 15 -22.44 9.22 0.42
N ARG A 16 -22.36 10.29 1.23
CA ARG A 16 -22.96 10.35 2.56
C ARG A 16 -24.47 10.59 2.50
N ASN A 17 -24.99 11.13 1.39
CA ASN A 17 -26.39 11.49 1.28
C ASN A 17 -27.30 10.27 1.06
N ASP A 18 -26.85 9.28 0.29
CA ASP A 18 -27.62 8.09 -0.08
C ASP A 18 -26.93 6.76 0.25
N PHE A 19 -25.76 6.83 0.91
CA PHE A 19 -24.91 5.70 1.27
C PHE A 19 -24.43 4.87 0.06
N HIS A 20 -24.47 5.44 -1.13
CA HIS A 20 -24.03 4.75 -2.34
C HIS A 20 -22.52 4.55 -2.30
N THR A 21 -22.06 3.33 -2.61
CA THR A 21 -20.65 3.05 -2.84
C THR A 21 -20.42 2.37 -4.17
N PHE A 22 -19.31 2.73 -4.80
CA PHE A 22 -18.92 2.21 -6.11
C PHE A 22 -17.41 2.32 -6.29
N LEU A 23 -16.87 1.48 -7.17
CA LEU A 23 -15.53 1.63 -7.70
C LEU A 23 -15.61 2.41 -9.01
N TYR A 24 -14.77 3.42 -9.15
CA TYR A 24 -14.68 4.26 -10.34
C TYR A 24 -13.31 4.10 -11.00
N ASP A 25 -13.31 3.84 -12.30
CA ASP A 25 -12.11 3.92 -13.12
C ASP A 25 -12.02 5.31 -13.76
N PRO A 26 -11.06 6.15 -13.33
CA PRO A 26 -10.93 7.52 -13.85
C PRO A 26 -10.50 7.59 -15.33
N TRP A 27 -9.97 6.51 -15.90
CA TRP A 27 -9.52 6.46 -17.28
C TRP A 27 -10.65 6.08 -18.24
N THR A 28 -11.38 5.01 -17.91
CA THR A 28 -12.49 4.51 -18.73
C THR A 28 -13.83 5.15 -18.38
N ARG A 29 -13.92 5.78 -17.19
CA ARG A 29 -15.15 6.27 -16.57
C ARG A 29 -16.15 5.16 -16.23
N GLU A 30 -15.67 3.92 -16.14
CA GLU A 30 -16.49 2.79 -15.73
C GLU A 30 -16.78 2.86 -14.23
N GLU A 31 -18.00 2.47 -13.88
CA GLU A 31 -18.45 2.36 -12.49
C GLU A 31 -18.91 0.93 -12.19
N ILE A 32 -18.39 0.39 -11.09
CA ILE A 32 -18.82 -0.90 -10.54
C ILE A 32 -19.55 -0.62 -9.23
N GLY A 33 -20.86 -0.80 -9.25
CA GLY A 33 -21.70 -0.64 -8.06
C GLY A 33 -21.34 -1.65 -6.96
N LEU A 34 -21.28 -1.17 -5.72
CA LEU A 34 -21.08 -1.98 -4.51
C LEU A 34 -22.31 -1.86 -3.60
N PRO A 35 -22.46 -2.73 -2.58
CA PRO A 35 -23.51 -2.60 -1.59
C PRO A 35 -23.52 -1.21 -0.92
N ARG A 36 -24.67 -0.73 -0.46
CA ARG A 36 -24.71 0.55 0.28
C ARG A 36 -23.90 0.45 1.57
N PHE A 37 -23.10 1.47 1.86
CA PHE A 37 -22.29 1.52 3.08
C PHE A 37 -22.88 2.55 4.04
N THR A 38 -23.57 2.05 5.06
CA THR A 38 -24.38 2.87 5.99
C THR A 38 -23.59 3.38 7.21
N HIS A 39 -22.28 3.21 7.22
CA HIS A 39 -21.42 3.72 8.29
C HIS A 39 -20.67 4.95 7.81
N ASP A 40 -20.48 5.93 8.70
CA ASP A 40 -19.73 7.13 8.35
C ASP A 40 -18.26 6.77 8.06
N LEU A 41 -17.76 7.21 6.90
CA LEU A 41 -16.35 7.12 6.56
C LEU A 41 -15.67 8.48 6.76
N PRO A 42 -14.45 8.51 7.32
CA PRO A 42 -13.66 9.73 7.31
C PRO A 42 -13.42 10.18 5.86
N ARG A 43 -13.07 11.46 5.67
CA ARG A 43 -12.84 12.05 4.35
C ARG A 43 -11.83 11.25 3.52
N VAL A 44 -10.83 10.68 4.18
CA VAL A 44 -9.81 9.79 3.63
C VAL A 44 -9.76 8.56 4.52
N PHE A 45 -9.86 7.38 3.92
CA PHE A 45 -9.80 6.07 4.58
C PHE A 45 -8.93 5.13 3.75
N ASP A 46 -8.46 4.04 4.36
CA ASP A 46 -7.67 3.03 3.66
C ASP A 46 -8.59 1.97 3.06
N CYS A 47 -8.42 1.69 1.77
CA CYS A 47 -9.10 0.60 1.10
C CYS A 47 -8.14 -0.25 0.28
N ALA A 48 -8.55 -1.49 0.00
CA ALA A 48 -7.78 -2.39 -0.85
C ALA A 48 -8.70 -3.29 -1.67
N LEU A 49 -8.24 -3.62 -2.89
CA LEU A 49 -8.91 -4.56 -3.80
C LEU A 49 -8.08 -5.83 -3.93
N SER A 50 -8.68 -7.00 -3.74
CA SER A 50 -7.94 -8.28 -3.79
C SER A 50 -7.36 -8.57 -5.18
N ASP A 51 -7.97 -8.04 -6.24
CA ASP A 51 -7.52 -8.15 -7.62
C ASP A 51 -8.28 -7.14 -8.50
N LYS A 52 -8.13 -7.24 -9.84
CA LYS A 52 -8.91 -6.49 -10.83
C LYS A 52 -10.42 -6.60 -10.54
N PRO A 53 -11.12 -5.48 -10.28
CA PRO A 53 -12.51 -5.53 -9.82
C PRO A 53 -13.51 -5.94 -10.89
N THR A 54 -13.13 -5.90 -12.17
CA THR A 54 -13.93 -6.38 -13.31
C THR A 54 -14.12 -7.90 -13.31
N ASN A 55 -13.31 -8.64 -12.55
CA ASN A 55 -13.51 -10.06 -12.35
C ASN A 55 -14.55 -10.29 -11.24
N PRO A 56 -15.49 -11.25 -11.39
CA PRO A 56 -16.46 -11.55 -10.35
C PRO A 56 -15.80 -12.11 -9.09
N GLY A 57 -16.41 -11.86 -7.93
CA GLY A 57 -16.03 -12.45 -6.65
C GLY A 57 -14.81 -11.82 -5.96
N ARG A 58 -14.24 -10.74 -6.52
CA ARG A 58 -13.14 -9.99 -5.88
C ARG A 58 -13.59 -9.26 -4.64
N ILE A 59 -12.67 -9.11 -3.71
CA ILE A 59 -12.92 -8.52 -2.41
C ILE A 59 -12.55 -7.05 -2.44
N VAL A 60 -13.45 -6.23 -1.93
CA VAL A 60 -13.16 -4.85 -1.51
C VAL A 60 -13.06 -4.84 0.01
N VAL A 61 -11.98 -4.26 0.55
CA VAL A 61 -11.80 -4.08 1.99
C VAL A 61 -11.72 -2.60 2.31
N ILE A 62 -12.42 -2.17 3.36
CA ILE A 62 -12.32 -0.84 3.98
C ILE A 62 -11.80 -1.03 5.41
N LEU A 63 -10.64 -0.47 5.71
CA LEU A 63 -10.06 -0.52 7.05
C LEU A 63 -10.68 0.55 7.95
N HIS A 64 -10.98 0.20 9.20
CA HIS A 64 -11.29 1.21 10.20
C HIS A 64 -9.99 1.94 10.63
N PRO A 65 -10.00 3.27 10.76
CA PRO A 65 -8.78 4.03 11.07
C PRO A 65 -8.22 3.75 12.47
N ASP A 66 -9.09 3.45 13.44
CA ASP A 66 -8.71 3.43 14.87
C ASP A 66 -9.07 2.14 15.61
N GLU A 67 -9.75 1.20 14.96
CA GLU A 67 -10.33 0.03 15.61
C GLU A 67 -9.91 -1.26 14.89
N PRO A 68 -9.77 -2.38 15.62
CA PRO A 68 -9.26 -3.63 15.08
C PRO A 68 -10.34 -4.41 14.32
N TYR A 69 -11.01 -3.75 13.37
CA TYR A 69 -11.94 -4.38 12.44
C TYR A 69 -11.84 -3.75 11.05
N PHE A 70 -12.35 -4.46 10.06
CA PHE A 70 -12.53 -3.94 8.71
C PHE A 70 -13.90 -4.35 8.16
N TRP A 71 -14.35 -3.64 7.13
CA TRP A 71 -15.51 -4.02 6.35
C TRP A 71 -15.05 -4.64 5.04
N TYR A 72 -15.80 -5.62 4.55
CA TYR A 72 -15.53 -6.18 3.22
C TYR A 72 -16.81 -6.55 2.48
N CYS A 73 -16.74 -6.55 1.16
CA CYS A 73 -17.79 -7.08 0.30
C CYS A 73 -17.19 -7.81 -0.92
N ARG A 74 -18.03 -8.59 -1.60
CA ARG A 74 -17.69 -9.30 -2.85
C ARG A 74 -18.35 -8.62 -4.04
N ILE A 75 -17.54 -8.26 -5.01
CA ILE A 75 -18.02 -7.68 -6.28
C ILE A 75 -18.90 -8.71 -7.00
N GLY A 76 -20.12 -8.29 -7.33
CA GLY A 76 -21.11 -9.10 -8.04
C GLY A 76 -21.70 -10.28 -7.25
N GLY A 77 -21.45 -10.37 -5.94
CA GLY A 77 -21.88 -11.55 -5.15
C GLY A 77 -22.51 -11.26 -3.79
N MET A 78 -22.21 -10.14 -3.13
CA MET A 78 -22.79 -9.79 -1.83
C MET A 78 -23.79 -8.64 -1.95
N SER A 79 -24.88 -8.72 -1.18
CA SER A 79 -25.87 -7.64 -1.06
C SER A 79 -25.52 -6.61 0.03
N GLU A 80 -24.55 -6.91 0.89
CA GLU A 80 -24.18 -6.08 2.04
C GLU A 80 -22.67 -6.08 2.33
N TRP A 81 -22.23 -5.11 3.12
CA TRP A 81 -20.89 -5.07 3.69
C TRP A 81 -20.85 -5.87 4.98
N ILE A 82 -19.85 -6.73 5.13
CA ILE A 82 -19.66 -7.56 6.31
C ILE A 82 -18.55 -6.98 7.17
N LYS A 83 -18.85 -6.76 8.45
CA LYS A 83 -17.85 -6.40 9.46
C LYS A 83 -17.05 -7.63 9.87
N TYR A 84 -15.73 -7.49 9.96
CA TYR A 84 -14.86 -8.51 10.52
C TYR A 84 -13.94 -7.91 11.57
N ASP A 85 -14.18 -8.28 12.83
CA ASP A 85 -13.29 -7.99 13.95
C ASP A 85 -12.10 -8.96 13.93
N TYR A 86 -10.90 -8.45 14.20
CA TYR A 86 -9.67 -9.23 14.20
C TYR A 86 -8.84 -9.00 15.46
N ASP A 87 -7.88 -9.91 15.69
CA ASP A 87 -6.83 -9.74 16.67
C ASP A 87 -5.50 -10.19 16.06
N VAL A 88 -4.60 -9.23 15.87
CA VAL A 88 -3.25 -9.45 15.33
C VAL A 88 -2.17 -9.03 16.33
N GLY A 89 -2.54 -9.00 17.61
CA GLY A 89 -1.70 -8.58 18.72
C GLY A 89 -1.90 -7.12 19.12
N MET A 90 -0.97 -6.64 19.94
CA MET A 90 -1.05 -5.34 20.61
C MET A 90 0.05 -4.39 20.15
N ASP A 91 -0.21 -3.09 20.26
CA ASP A 91 0.75 -2.00 20.15
C ASP A 91 0.80 -1.19 21.45
N PRO A 92 1.95 -0.58 21.81
CA PRO A 92 2.01 0.42 22.85
C PRO A 92 1.04 1.56 22.55
N ALA A 93 0.16 1.87 23.49
CA ALA A 93 -0.79 2.98 23.36
C ALA A 93 -0.18 4.32 23.80
N ASP A 94 0.93 4.30 24.54
CA ASP A 94 1.66 5.49 24.98
C ASP A 94 3.18 5.38 24.70
N PRO A 95 3.91 6.52 24.60
CA PRO A 95 5.35 6.50 24.31
C PRO A 95 6.22 5.81 25.37
N LYS A 96 5.72 5.64 26.59
CA LYS A 96 6.41 4.92 27.68
C LYS A 96 6.12 3.42 27.65
N GLY A 97 5.16 2.97 26.84
CA GLY A 97 4.79 1.56 26.68
C GLY A 97 4.13 0.95 27.91
N LEU A 98 3.46 1.77 28.73
CA LEU A 98 2.79 1.31 29.96
C LEU A 98 1.37 0.81 29.69
N THR A 99 0.76 1.27 28.60
CA THR A 99 -0.56 0.90 28.14
C THR A 99 -0.48 0.24 26.76
N TRP A 100 -1.40 -0.68 26.49
CA TRP A 100 -1.43 -1.46 25.26
C TRP A 100 -2.82 -1.39 24.64
N LYS A 101 -2.87 -1.22 23.32
CA LYS A 101 -4.11 -1.28 22.54
C LYS A 101 -4.01 -2.35 21.48
N LYS A 102 -5.16 -2.89 21.04
CA LYS A 102 -5.20 -3.80 19.89
C LYS A 102 -4.60 -3.10 18.68
N ARG A 103 -3.76 -3.83 17.95
CA ARG A 103 -3.11 -3.33 16.73
C ARG A 103 -4.17 -3.08 15.66
N VAL A 104 -4.10 -1.93 15.01
CA VAL A 104 -4.95 -1.56 13.88
C VAL A 104 -4.17 -1.79 12.59
N LEU A 105 -4.83 -2.41 11.61
CA LEU A 105 -4.25 -2.65 10.30
C LEU A 105 -4.24 -1.37 9.46
N HIS A 106 -3.12 -1.14 8.79
CA HIS A 106 -2.96 -0.10 7.79
C HIS A 106 -2.24 -0.68 6.58
N PHE A 107 -2.39 -0.04 5.42
CA PHE A 107 -1.58 -0.32 4.23
C PHE A 107 -1.68 -1.77 3.72
N LEU A 108 -2.91 -2.32 3.65
CA LEU A 108 -3.15 -3.63 3.04
C LEU A 108 -2.66 -3.62 1.59
N ARG A 109 -1.74 -4.54 1.28
CA ARG A 109 -1.26 -4.76 -0.09
C ARG A 109 -1.95 -5.98 -0.67
N SER A 110 -2.65 -5.77 -1.77
CA SER A 110 -3.19 -6.85 -2.58
C SER A 110 -2.09 -7.59 -3.32
N CYS A 111 -2.13 -8.92 -3.36
CA CYS A 111 -1.30 -9.73 -4.24
C CYS A 111 -1.98 -11.10 -4.44
N ASN A 112 -2.23 -11.45 -5.71
CA ASN A 112 -2.85 -12.71 -6.12
C ASN A 112 -4.13 -13.09 -5.32
N GLY A 113 -5.07 -12.14 -5.18
CA GLY A 113 -6.34 -12.39 -4.48
C GLY A 113 -6.26 -12.36 -2.94
N LYS A 114 -5.08 -12.16 -2.37
CA LYS A 114 -4.84 -12.08 -0.91
C LYS A 114 -4.43 -10.67 -0.51
N PHE A 115 -4.52 -10.37 0.79
CA PHE A 115 -4.00 -9.12 1.35
C PHE A 115 -2.84 -9.38 2.30
N TYR A 116 -1.79 -8.59 2.15
CA TYR A 116 -0.57 -8.67 2.94
C TYR A 116 -0.40 -7.38 3.73
N PHE A 117 0.04 -7.50 4.98
CA PHE A 117 0.30 -6.34 5.83
C PHE A 117 1.48 -6.55 6.78
N PRO A 118 2.25 -5.50 7.09
CA PRO A 118 3.32 -5.58 8.07
C PRO A 118 2.75 -5.58 9.50
N ILE A 119 3.27 -6.47 10.35
CA ILE A 119 3.02 -6.46 11.81
C ILE A 119 4.27 -5.96 12.54
N ALA A 120 5.44 -6.43 12.10
CA ALA A 120 6.75 -5.98 12.55
C ALA A 120 7.75 -6.13 11.39
N SER A 121 9.02 -5.80 11.59
CA SER A 121 10.04 -5.89 10.53
C SER A 121 10.08 -7.25 9.83
N VAL A 122 9.93 -8.32 10.61
CA VAL A 122 9.96 -9.70 10.13
C VAL A 122 8.60 -10.40 10.18
N LYS A 123 7.61 -9.87 10.91
CA LYS A 123 6.29 -10.49 11.00
C LYS A 123 5.32 -9.84 10.02
N HIS A 124 4.69 -10.66 9.18
CA HIS A 124 3.72 -10.21 8.18
C HIS A 124 2.43 -11.01 8.36
N GLY A 125 1.30 -10.31 8.20
CA GLY A 125 0.00 -10.96 8.15
C GLY A 125 -0.48 -11.14 6.72
N ILE A 126 -1.25 -12.20 6.51
CA ILE A 126 -1.89 -12.56 5.25
C ILE A 126 -3.37 -12.74 5.54
N ILE A 127 -4.24 -12.04 4.80
CA ILE A 127 -5.69 -12.23 4.82
C ILE A 127 -6.10 -12.98 3.56
N GLU A 128 -6.74 -14.13 3.75
CA GLU A 128 -7.29 -14.96 2.67
C GLU A 128 -8.80 -15.07 2.85
N PHE A 129 -9.56 -14.96 1.75
CA PHE A 129 -11.02 -14.99 1.80
C PHE A 129 -11.57 -16.28 1.18
N ASN A 130 -11.94 -17.26 2.01
CA ASN A 130 -12.52 -18.52 1.53
C ASN A 130 -13.46 -19.20 2.55
N PRO A 131 -14.80 -19.00 2.48
CA PRO A 131 -15.49 -17.83 1.96
C PRO A 131 -15.39 -16.62 2.91
N ASN A 132 -15.06 -16.86 4.18
CA ASN A 132 -14.83 -15.84 5.18
C ASN A 132 -13.33 -15.49 5.26
N PRO A 133 -12.97 -14.31 5.79
CA PRO A 133 -11.58 -13.94 6.02
C PRO A 133 -10.91 -14.84 7.06
N VAL A 134 -9.70 -15.28 6.74
CA VAL A 134 -8.78 -15.98 7.63
C VAL A 134 -7.47 -15.19 7.65
N ILE A 135 -6.99 -14.86 8.85
CA ILE A 135 -5.71 -14.18 9.03
C ILE A 135 -4.65 -15.21 9.43
N ARG A 136 -3.54 -15.24 8.69
CA ARG A 136 -2.34 -16.00 9.02
C ARG A 136 -1.18 -15.05 9.26
N ILE A 137 -0.41 -15.32 10.31
CA ILE A 137 0.83 -14.57 10.61
C ILE A 137 2.02 -15.42 10.23
N VAL A 138 2.94 -14.84 9.46
CA VAL A 138 4.17 -15.46 9.00
C VAL A 138 5.36 -14.68 9.54
N THR A 139 6.37 -15.39 10.02
CA THR A 139 7.64 -14.78 10.45
C THR A 139 8.69 -15.04 9.39
N MET A 140 9.27 -13.96 8.87
CA MET A 140 10.26 -13.99 7.81
C MET A 140 11.68 -14.09 8.39
N HIS A 141 12.50 -14.94 7.80
CA HIS A 141 13.89 -15.17 8.14
C HIS A 141 14.84 -14.42 7.19
N GLY A 142 16.10 -14.29 7.60
CA GLY A 142 17.16 -13.76 6.75
C GLY A 142 17.10 -12.27 6.45
N PHE A 143 16.20 -11.51 7.09
CA PHE A 143 16.16 -10.06 6.93
C PHE A 143 17.38 -9.41 7.59
N ARG A 144 18.42 -9.12 6.79
CA ARG A 144 19.63 -8.41 7.25
C ARG A 144 19.36 -6.99 7.75
N GLY A 145 18.18 -6.41 7.47
CA GLY A 145 17.78 -5.06 7.85
C GLY A 145 16.91 -4.95 9.11
N GLY A 146 16.79 -5.99 9.94
CA GLY A 146 15.99 -5.92 11.16
C GLY A 146 16.45 -4.78 12.06
N TYR A 147 15.52 -4.06 12.72
CA TYR A 147 15.87 -2.98 13.66
C TYR A 147 16.85 -3.43 14.77
N SER A 148 16.95 -4.72 15.05
CA SER A 148 17.89 -5.30 16.02
C SER A 148 19.35 -5.36 15.57
N GLY A 149 19.63 -5.20 14.26
CA GLY A 149 20.97 -5.19 13.68
C GLY A 149 21.43 -3.81 13.18
N MET A 150 20.56 -2.81 13.23
CA MET A 150 20.88 -1.45 12.79
C MET A 150 21.63 -0.70 13.90
N PRO A 151 22.79 -0.06 13.60
CA PRO A 151 23.45 0.83 14.54
C PRO A 151 22.46 1.90 15.04
N ARG A 152 22.58 2.30 16.32
CA ARG A 152 21.74 3.37 16.89
C ARG A 152 21.83 4.62 15.99
N GLY A 153 20.69 5.08 15.49
CA GLY A 153 20.60 6.29 14.65
C GLY A 153 20.09 6.04 13.22
N PHE A 154 20.12 4.80 12.74
CA PHE A 154 19.59 4.44 11.42
C PHE A 154 18.07 4.26 11.47
N ARG A 155 17.37 4.87 10.50
CA ARG A 155 15.92 4.72 10.30
C ARG A 155 15.66 4.18 8.91
N ALA A 156 14.64 3.36 8.76
CA ALA A 156 14.20 2.88 7.45
C ALA A 156 12.76 3.32 7.20
N ARG A 157 12.48 3.84 6.00
CA ARG A 157 11.13 3.90 5.44
C ARG A 157 10.97 2.75 4.48
N SER A 158 9.76 2.20 4.42
CA SER A 158 9.47 1.09 3.54
C SER A 158 8.13 1.24 2.86
N CYS A 159 8.03 0.67 1.66
CA CYS A 159 6.80 0.56 0.90
C CYS A 159 6.64 -0.87 0.38
N ASN A 160 5.40 -1.34 0.32
CA ASN A 160 5.06 -2.65 -0.23
C ASN A 160 4.49 -2.48 -1.65
N PHE A 161 4.94 -3.33 -2.56
CA PHE A 161 4.53 -3.37 -3.95
C PHE A 161 4.02 -4.76 -4.30
N GLU A 162 3.16 -4.82 -5.31
CA GLU A 162 2.85 -6.05 -6.03
C GLU A 162 3.50 -5.93 -7.39
N LEU A 163 4.31 -6.92 -7.76
CA LEU A 163 4.97 -6.98 -9.05
C LEU A 163 4.91 -8.43 -9.54
N ASP A 164 4.42 -8.64 -10.76
CA ASP A 164 4.22 -9.97 -11.37
C ASP A 164 3.42 -10.94 -10.49
N GLY A 165 2.42 -10.42 -9.78
CA GLY A 165 1.59 -11.20 -8.87
C GLY A 165 2.28 -11.63 -7.57
N GLU A 166 3.47 -11.12 -7.29
CA GLU A 166 4.28 -11.43 -6.11
C GLU A 166 4.47 -10.18 -5.22
N PRO A 167 4.61 -10.34 -3.89
CA PRO A 167 4.83 -9.21 -2.99
C PRO A 167 6.30 -8.80 -2.94
N TYR A 168 6.54 -7.50 -3.04
CA TYR A 168 7.86 -6.88 -2.92
C TYR A 168 7.85 -5.80 -1.83
N LYS A 169 9.03 -5.56 -1.25
CA LYS A 169 9.22 -4.55 -0.21
C LYS A 169 10.47 -3.73 -0.48
N PHE A 170 10.29 -2.44 -0.69
CA PHE A 170 11.38 -1.49 -0.86
C PHE A 170 11.72 -0.83 0.47
N TYR A 171 13.00 -0.61 0.70
CA TYR A 171 13.54 0.09 1.86
C TYR A 171 14.42 1.25 1.41
N VAL A 172 14.23 2.38 2.08
CA VAL A 172 15.17 3.50 2.03
C VAL A 172 15.70 3.69 3.44
N PHE A 173 17.02 3.61 3.57
CA PHE A 173 17.72 3.76 4.83
C PHE A 173 18.27 5.17 4.96
N TYR A 174 18.16 5.72 6.16
CA TYR A 174 18.57 7.07 6.48
C TYR A 174 19.45 7.09 7.72
N GLU A 175 20.43 7.98 7.71
CA GLU A 175 21.14 8.44 8.90
C GLU A 175 20.65 9.84 9.29
N GLY A 176 20.31 10.03 10.56
CA GLY A 176 19.72 11.28 11.03
C GLY A 176 18.32 11.54 10.44
N LYS A 177 18.01 12.81 10.12
CA LYS A 177 16.66 13.18 9.65
C LYS A 177 16.45 12.93 8.16
N LEU A 178 17.47 13.06 7.31
CA LEU A 178 17.28 13.19 5.86
C LEU A 178 18.41 12.60 4.98
N ASN A 179 19.51 12.11 5.54
CA ASN A 179 20.61 11.60 4.72
C ASN A 179 20.33 10.16 4.33
N ILE A 180 19.94 9.94 3.07
CA ILE A 180 19.76 8.60 2.50
C ILE A 180 21.13 7.94 2.40
N THR A 181 21.30 6.79 3.04
CA THR A 181 22.56 6.05 3.07
C THR A 181 22.56 4.85 2.14
N SER A 182 21.41 4.21 1.96
CA SER A 182 21.25 3.06 1.05
C SER A 182 19.78 2.82 0.73
N ILE A 183 19.56 2.04 -0.33
CA ILE A 183 18.26 1.53 -0.74
C ILE A 183 18.36 0.02 -0.93
N ALA A 184 17.26 -0.69 -0.78
CA ALA A 184 17.19 -2.12 -1.09
C ALA A 184 15.76 -2.51 -1.47
N LEU A 185 15.62 -3.33 -2.51
CA LEU A 185 14.36 -3.96 -2.89
C LEU A 185 14.43 -5.44 -2.57
N TYR A 186 13.38 -5.98 -1.94
CA TYR A 186 13.27 -7.40 -1.65
C TYR A 186 12.00 -7.99 -2.25
N LYS A 187 12.12 -9.14 -2.91
CA LYS A 187 11.00 -10.05 -3.12
C LYS A 187 10.70 -10.76 -1.80
N VAL A 188 9.43 -10.83 -1.43
CA VAL A 188 8.95 -11.49 -0.22
C VAL A 188 8.58 -12.93 -0.56
N ASP A 189 9.49 -13.88 -0.32
CA ASP A 189 9.24 -15.30 -0.53
C ASP A 189 8.48 -15.88 0.67
N LEU A 190 7.17 -15.98 0.53
CA LEU A 190 6.27 -16.46 1.58
C LEU A 190 6.33 -17.98 1.77
N VAL A 191 6.80 -18.72 0.78
CA VAL A 191 6.92 -20.19 0.83
C VAL A 191 8.12 -20.56 1.67
N GLN A 192 9.27 -19.96 1.36
CA GLN A 192 10.52 -20.18 2.10
C GLN A 192 10.67 -19.22 3.29
N GLN A 193 9.68 -18.34 3.48
CA GLN A 193 9.62 -17.34 4.56
C GLN A 193 10.89 -16.51 4.65
N ARG A 194 11.36 -15.96 3.53
CA ARG A 194 12.57 -15.14 3.48
C ARG A 194 12.44 -13.92 2.58
N PHE A 195 13.32 -12.96 2.78
CA PHE A 195 13.50 -11.86 1.85
C PHE A 195 14.60 -12.21 0.86
N VAL A 196 14.34 -11.98 -0.42
CA VAL A 196 15.31 -12.16 -1.50
C VAL A 196 15.60 -10.79 -2.07
N GLU A 197 16.83 -10.31 -1.92
CA GLU A 197 17.23 -9.02 -2.48
C GLU A 197 17.17 -9.07 -4.01
N VAL A 198 16.73 -7.97 -4.61
CA VAL A 198 16.47 -7.84 -6.04
C VAL A 198 17.13 -6.57 -6.55
N ASP A 199 18.05 -6.75 -7.50
CA ASP A 199 18.88 -5.67 -8.01
C ASP A 199 18.27 -5.02 -9.26
N ARG A 200 17.21 -5.60 -9.85
CA ARG A 200 16.54 -5.06 -11.05
C ARG A 200 15.12 -5.60 -11.19
N ILE A 201 14.23 -4.82 -11.79
CA ILE A 201 12.82 -5.19 -12.02
C ILE A 201 12.40 -5.07 -13.49
N GLY A 202 13.36 -5.00 -14.41
CA GLY A 202 13.09 -4.88 -15.84
C GLY A 202 12.41 -3.57 -16.20
N ASP A 203 11.51 -3.59 -17.19
CA ASP A 203 10.74 -2.44 -17.66
C ASP A 203 9.57 -2.09 -16.74
N GLN A 204 9.86 -1.89 -15.46
CA GLN A 204 8.87 -1.55 -14.44
C GLN A 204 9.35 -0.33 -13.67
N ALA A 205 8.41 0.56 -13.38
CA ALA A 205 8.57 1.67 -12.47
C ALA A 205 7.67 1.45 -11.25
N LEU A 206 8.21 1.68 -10.07
CA LEU A 206 7.48 1.59 -8.81
C LEU A 206 7.07 3.00 -8.36
N LEU A 207 5.78 3.20 -8.13
CA LEU A 207 5.20 4.47 -7.71
C LEU A 207 4.83 4.40 -6.23
N TRP A 208 5.47 5.22 -5.41
CA TRP A 208 5.30 5.23 -3.96
C TRP A 208 4.65 6.54 -3.51
N SER A 209 3.48 6.43 -2.88
CA SER A 209 2.86 7.51 -2.11
C SER A 209 2.51 7.00 -0.70
N SER A 210 2.69 7.83 0.33
CA SER A 210 2.46 7.40 1.72
C SER A 210 3.25 6.14 2.13
N TYR A 211 2.59 5.03 2.43
CA TYR A 211 3.20 3.75 2.86
C TYR A 211 2.86 2.58 1.92
N SER A 212 2.29 2.89 0.76
CA SER A 212 1.89 1.89 -0.21
C SER A 212 2.21 2.35 -1.62
N GLY A 213 2.23 1.41 -2.55
CA GLY A 213 2.71 1.69 -3.88
C GLY A 213 2.19 0.71 -4.90
N GLY A 214 2.30 1.14 -6.15
CA GLY A 214 1.93 0.38 -7.33
C GLY A 214 3.11 0.24 -8.28
N CYS A 215 3.01 -0.67 -9.24
CA CYS A 215 3.94 -0.76 -10.36
C CYS A 215 3.23 -0.41 -11.67
N CYS A 216 3.98 0.07 -12.65
CA CYS A 216 3.52 0.22 -14.02
C CYS A 216 4.68 -0.03 -15.00
N PRO A 217 4.38 -0.40 -16.27
CA PRO A 217 5.41 -0.50 -17.31
C PRO A 217 6.11 0.85 -17.51
N ALA A 218 7.43 0.90 -17.39
CA ALA A 218 8.14 2.18 -17.33
C ALA A 218 8.14 2.88 -18.70
N THR A 219 8.57 2.18 -19.76
CA THR A 219 8.64 2.73 -21.13
C THR A 219 7.31 3.27 -21.63
N LYS A 220 6.19 2.61 -21.29
CA LYS A 220 4.84 3.04 -21.66
C LYS A 220 4.46 4.42 -21.13
N PHE A 221 5.01 4.81 -19.99
CA PHE A 221 4.74 6.08 -19.32
C PHE A 221 5.94 7.03 -19.33
N GLU A 222 6.92 6.77 -20.20
CA GLU A 222 8.15 7.57 -20.30
C GLU A 222 8.90 7.68 -18.96
N LEU A 223 8.77 6.63 -18.12
CA LEU A 223 9.50 6.49 -16.87
C LEU A 223 10.79 5.69 -17.09
N GLU A 224 11.73 5.87 -16.18
CA GLU A 224 12.96 5.08 -16.14
C GLU A 224 12.67 3.69 -15.57
N SER A 225 13.11 2.68 -16.30
CA SER A 225 13.00 1.28 -15.90
C SER A 225 13.83 1.01 -14.64
N SER A 226 13.33 0.12 -13.78
CA SER A 226 13.99 -0.23 -12.50
C SER A 226 14.16 0.93 -11.53
N CYS A 227 13.28 1.93 -11.61
CA CYS A 227 13.24 3.05 -10.68
C CYS A 227 12.05 3.03 -9.72
N VAL A 228 12.25 3.59 -8.53
CA VAL A 228 11.20 3.92 -7.56
C VAL A 228 11.00 5.44 -7.50
N TYR A 229 9.78 5.89 -7.75
CA TYR A 229 9.35 7.28 -7.71
C TYR A 229 8.59 7.54 -6.42
N TRP A 230 9.11 8.43 -5.58
CA TRP A 230 8.52 8.75 -4.29
C TRP A 230 8.37 10.26 -4.12
N THR A 231 7.13 10.71 -3.89
CA THR A 231 6.86 12.12 -3.64
C THR A 231 6.88 12.39 -2.14
N ARG A 232 7.75 13.31 -1.70
CA ARG A 232 7.87 13.68 -0.30
C ARG A 232 6.76 14.66 0.09
N ARG A 233 6.01 14.34 1.16
CA ARG A 233 4.90 15.17 1.66
C ARG A 233 5.31 16.59 2.05
N ASP A 234 6.48 16.74 2.66
CA ASP A 234 6.85 17.97 3.35
C ASP A 234 7.12 19.14 2.39
N ASP A 235 7.74 18.86 1.25
CA ASP A 235 8.16 19.85 0.26
C ASP A 235 7.76 19.53 -1.18
N GLY A 236 7.01 18.45 -1.39
CA GLY A 236 6.57 18.03 -2.73
C GLY A 236 7.68 17.57 -3.66
N SER A 237 8.92 17.41 -3.16
CA SER A 237 10.04 16.93 -3.97
C SER A 237 9.82 15.48 -4.41
N MET A 238 10.20 15.18 -5.65
CA MET A 238 10.15 13.83 -6.20
C MET A 238 11.53 13.20 -6.07
N HIS A 239 11.61 12.15 -5.26
CA HIS A 239 12.78 11.29 -5.14
C HIS A 239 12.69 10.16 -6.16
N ILE A 240 13.77 9.95 -6.91
CA ILE A 240 13.90 8.86 -7.87
C ILE A 240 15.07 7.99 -7.43
N PHE A 241 14.80 6.72 -7.18
CA PHE A 241 15.78 5.73 -6.78
C PHE A 241 15.95 4.71 -7.89
N ASN A 242 17.15 4.61 -8.48
CA ASN A 242 17.45 3.56 -9.44
C ASN A 242 17.96 2.34 -8.69
N ILE A 243 17.21 1.25 -8.74
CA ILE A 243 17.53 0.02 -8.02
C ILE A 243 18.76 -0.67 -8.65
N ALA A 244 18.86 -0.65 -9.98
CA ALA A 244 19.92 -1.31 -10.73
C ALA A 244 21.28 -0.62 -10.55
N GLU A 245 21.28 0.70 -10.46
CA GLU A 245 22.50 1.48 -10.27
C GLU A 245 22.78 1.80 -8.80
N GLY A 246 21.81 1.58 -7.91
CA GLY A 246 21.90 1.98 -6.50
C GLY A 246 21.95 3.50 -6.29
N THR A 247 21.45 4.28 -7.25
CA THR A 247 21.55 5.74 -7.24
C THR A 247 20.26 6.41 -6.74
N HIS A 248 20.41 7.64 -6.26
CA HIS A 248 19.31 8.48 -5.79
C HIS A 248 19.46 9.88 -6.36
N ARG A 249 18.38 10.41 -6.93
CA ARG A 249 18.27 11.82 -7.33
C ARG A 249 16.98 12.44 -6.83
N VAL A 250 16.99 13.77 -6.70
CA VAL A 250 15.84 14.56 -6.27
C VAL A 250 15.49 15.56 -7.37
N CYS A 251 14.23 15.53 -7.79
CA CYS A 251 13.64 16.50 -8.69
C CYS A 251 12.76 17.44 -7.86
N TYR A 252 13.05 18.74 -7.94
CA TYR A 252 12.24 19.78 -7.31
C TYR A 252 11.20 20.29 -8.30
N GLN A 253 10.05 20.75 -7.80
CA GLN A 253 9.06 21.38 -8.66
C GLN A 253 9.67 22.62 -9.34
N PRO A 254 9.47 22.81 -10.65
CA PRO A 254 10.07 23.92 -11.38
C PRO A 254 9.50 25.30 -11.01
N SER A 255 8.36 25.36 -10.30
CA SER A 255 7.70 26.62 -9.95
C SER A 255 7.51 26.74 -8.44
N GLN A 256 8.04 27.82 -7.86
CA GLN A 256 7.74 28.25 -6.49
C GLN A 256 6.38 28.96 -6.38
N ASP A 257 5.72 29.23 -7.51
CA ASP A 257 4.48 30.01 -7.60
C ASP A 257 3.22 29.14 -7.55
N LEU A 258 3.36 27.81 -7.53
CA LEU A 258 2.23 26.93 -7.36
C LEU A 258 1.74 26.99 -5.90
N PRO A 259 0.43 27.18 -5.67
CA PRO A 259 -0.11 27.16 -4.33
C PRO A 259 0.20 25.81 -3.68
N LYS A 260 0.61 25.87 -2.41
CA LYS A 260 0.86 24.66 -1.62
C LYS A 260 -0.39 23.77 -1.68
N LEU A 261 -0.23 22.55 -2.18
CA LEU A 261 -1.35 21.61 -2.34
C LEU A 261 -2.04 21.41 -0.99
N SER A 262 -3.38 21.48 -0.97
CA SER A 262 -4.18 21.27 0.24
C SER A 262 -4.24 19.80 0.69
N SER A 263 -3.64 18.90 -0.09
CA SER A 263 -3.56 17.47 0.17
C SER A 263 -2.26 16.89 -0.41
N GLU A 264 -1.86 15.73 0.07
CA GLU A 264 -0.70 14.99 -0.45
C GLU A 264 -0.89 14.63 -1.92
N ALA A 265 0.16 14.81 -2.73
CA ALA A 265 0.21 14.28 -4.07
C ALA A 265 0.20 12.75 -4.03
N PHE A 266 -0.73 12.14 -4.75
CA PHE A 266 -0.88 10.70 -4.83
C PHE A 266 -0.65 10.21 -6.25
N TRP A 267 -0.21 8.96 -6.36
CA TRP A 267 -0.14 8.27 -7.64
C TRP A 267 -1.44 7.53 -7.88
N LEU A 268 -1.93 7.60 -9.11
CA LEU A 268 -3.06 6.83 -9.57
C LEU A 268 -2.56 5.92 -10.69
N LEU A 269 -2.67 4.61 -10.48
CA LEU A 269 -2.29 3.65 -11.49
C LEU A 269 -3.35 3.58 -12.59
N PRO A 270 -2.95 3.31 -13.85
CA PRO A 270 -3.90 2.90 -14.87
C PRO A 270 -4.56 1.58 -14.46
N SER A 271 -5.87 1.46 -14.67
CA SER A 271 -6.64 0.21 -14.45
C SER A 271 -6.20 -0.93 -15.40
N ASN A 272 -5.75 -0.56 -16.61
CA ASN A 272 -5.25 -1.47 -17.64
C ASN A 272 -3.72 -1.62 -17.55
N GLN A 273 -3.25 -2.37 -16.57
CA GLN A 273 -1.82 -2.70 -16.41
C GLN A 273 -1.32 -3.79 -17.38
N ASN A 274 -2.20 -4.39 -18.19
CA ASN A 274 -1.83 -5.36 -19.22
C ASN A 274 -1.90 -4.68 -20.59
N VAL A 275 -0.79 -4.10 -21.03
CA VAL A 275 -0.38 -4.12 -22.44
C VAL A 275 1.12 -4.39 -22.43
#